data_AF-A0A2G8JQ62-F1
#
_entry.id   AF-A0A2G8JQ62-F1
#
_cell.length_a   1.000
_cell.length_b   1.000
_cell.length_c   1.000
_cell.angle_alpha   90.00
_cell.angle_beta   90.00
_cell.angle_gamma   90.00
#
_symmetry.space_group_name_H-M   'P 1'
#
loop_
_entity.id
_entity.type
_entity.pdbx_description
1 polymer ?
#
loop_
_entity_poly.entity_id
_entity_poly.type
_entity_poly.pdbx_seq_one_letter_code
_entity_poly.pdbx_strand_id
1 'polypeptide(L)'
;MADQSTPQEETVATYIPFAELCGFLEKVQRKQGSDNKKAIFKSFLEKWRECHTQLHKNNPNVKDSFFPAMRLILPQLERERMAYGIKEVLHGV
;
A
#
# COMPACT_ATOMS: atom_id res chain seq x y z
N MET A 1 6.98 15.20 30.12
CA MET A 1 7.46 15.53 28.77
C MET A 1 8.59 14.56 28.44
N ALA A 2 8.32 13.57 27.59
CA ALA A 2 9.36 12.74 26.99
C ALA A 2 8.96 12.58 25.52
N ASP A 3 9.63 13.33 24.66
CA ASP A 3 9.59 13.14 23.22
C ASP A 3 10.31 11.81 22.93
N GLN A 4 9.53 10.74 22.75
CA GLN A 4 10.04 9.48 22.22
C GLN A 4 9.81 9.48 20.72
N SER A 5 10.65 10.19 19.99
CA SER A 5 10.83 10.00 18.56
C SER A 5 11.54 8.65 18.35
N THR A 6 10.80 7.55 18.44
CA THR A 6 11.24 6.25 17.91
C THR A 6 11.71 6.46 16.48
N PRO A 7 12.90 5.96 16.07
CA PRO A 7 13.31 6.03 14.67
C PRO A 7 12.18 5.42 13.83
N GLN A 8 11.56 6.21 12.95
CA GLN A 8 10.62 5.65 11.98
C GLN A 8 11.41 4.65 11.16
N GLU A 9 11.10 3.35 11.31
CA GLU A 9 11.68 2.32 10.45
C GLU A 9 11.37 2.73 9.01
N GLU A 10 12.43 2.92 8.22
CA GLU A 10 12.30 3.27 6.81
C GLU A 10 11.62 2.09 6.10
N THR A 11 10.37 2.30 5.70
CA THR A 11 9.59 1.32 4.93
C THR A 11 9.30 1.89 3.55
N VAL A 12 9.12 1.02 2.56
CA VAL A 12 8.71 1.44 1.21
C VAL A 12 7.40 2.24 1.25
N ALA A 13 6.49 1.90 2.16
CA ALA A 13 5.22 2.60 2.34
C ALA A 13 5.39 4.08 2.76
N THR A 14 6.50 4.45 3.40
CA THR A 14 6.81 5.85 3.74
C THR A 14 7.22 6.68 2.51
N TYR A 15 7.79 6.04 1.48
CA TYR A 15 8.28 6.72 0.27
C TYR A 15 7.26 6.77 -0.86
N ILE A 16 6.31 5.83 -0.90
CA ILE A 16 5.28 5.79 -1.96
C ILE A 16 4.10 6.67 -1.56
N PRO A 17 3.83 7.77 -2.28
CA PRO A 17 2.69 8.62 -1.99
C PRO A 17 1.39 7.83 -2.14
N PHE A 18 0.43 8.05 -1.24
CA PHE A 18 -0.89 7.41 -1.35
C PHE A 18 -1.59 7.70 -2.69
N ALA A 19 -1.36 8.89 -3.26
CA ALA A 19 -1.84 9.27 -4.58
C ALA A 19 -1.35 8.33 -5.70
N GLU A 20 -0.14 7.76 -5.59
CA GLU A 20 0.36 6.78 -6.56
C GLU A 20 -0.43 5.47 -6.50
N LEU A 21 -0.77 5.00 -5.29
CA LEU A 21 -1.64 3.84 -5.10
C LEU A 21 -3.03 4.11 -5.67
N CYS A 22 -3.63 5.27 -5.41
CA CYS A 22 -4.93 5.65 -5.98
C CYS A 22 -4.88 5.71 -7.51
N GLY A 23 -3.83 6.31 -8.08
CA GLY A 23 -3.64 6.37 -9.53
C GLY A 23 -3.45 4.98 -10.16
N PHE A 24 -2.82 4.05 -9.44
CA PHE A 24 -2.75 2.64 -9.82
C PHE A 24 -4.15 1.99 -9.82
N LEU A 25 -4.93 2.14 -8.75
CA LEU A 25 -6.28 1.59 -8.63
C LEU A 25 -7.21 2.09 -9.73
N GLU A 26 -7.15 3.39 -10.03
CA GLU A 26 -7.92 4.03 -11.12
C GLU A 26 -7.58 3.40 -12.48
N LYS A 27 -6.28 3.19 -12.76
CA LYS A 27 -5.82 2.55 -14.00
C LYS A 27 -6.33 1.11 -14.10
N VAL A 28 -6.31 0.34 -13.02
CA VAL A 28 -6.83 -1.04 -12.99
C VAL A 28 -8.34 -1.05 -13.21
N GLN A 29 -9.09 -0.15 -12.57
CA GLN A 29 -10.54 -0.07 -12.71
C GLN A 29 -10.96 0.22 -14.15
N ARG A 30 -10.32 1.20 -14.81
CA ARG A 30 -10.65 1.63 -16.18
C ARG A 30 -10.32 0.60 -17.25
N LYS A 31 -9.38 -0.30 -16.99
CA LYS A 31 -8.89 -1.23 -18.01
C LYS A 31 -9.81 -2.45 -18.13
N GLN A 32 -10.14 -2.83 -19.36
CA GLN A 32 -10.88 -4.06 -19.65
C GLN A 32 -9.94 -5.25 -19.87
N GLY A 33 -10.44 -6.45 -19.55
CA GLY A 33 -9.69 -7.71 -19.69
C GLY A 33 -8.80 -8.01 -18.48
N SER A 34 -8.81 -9.27 -18.03
CA SER A 34 -8.07 -9.71 -16.85
C SER A 34 -6.55 -9.61 -17.04
N ASP A 35 -6.03 -9.89 -18.23
CA ASP A 35 -4.59 -9.87 -18.49
C ASP A 35 -3.99 -8.47 -18.46
N ASN A 36 -4.73 -7.48 -18.98
CA ASN A 36 -4.31 -6.08 -18.88
C ASN A 36 -4.28 -5.60 -17.42
N LYS A 37 -5.28 -5.99 -16.62
CA LYS A 37 -5.30 -5.67 -15.18
C LYS A 37 -4.13 -6.31 -14.44
N LYS A 38 -3.83 -7.58 -14.73
CA LYS A 38 -2.66 -8.29 -14.18
C LYS A 38 -1.35 -7.61 -14.56
N ALA A 39 -1.21 -7.14 -15.80
CA ALA A 39 -0.01 -6.44 -16.26
C ALA A 39 0.21 -5.12 -15.49
N ILE A 40 -0.86 -4.33 -15.28
CA ILE A 40 -0.80 -3.09 -14.49
C ILE A 40 -0.43 -3.40 -13.03
N PHE A 41 -1.07 -4.40 -12.41
CA PHE A 41 -0.75 -4.84 -11.05
C PHE A 41 0.70 -5.32 -10.93
N LYS A 42 1.16 -6.14 -11.87
CA LYS A 42 2.53 -6.63 -11.91
C LYS A 42 3.53 -5.47 -11.99
N SER A 43 3.29 -4.48 -12.86
CA SER A 43 4.17 -3.32 -12.96
C SER A 43 4.25 -2.52 -11.65
N PHE A 44 3.13 -2.33 -10.94
CA PHE A 44 3.13 -1.67 -9.63
C PHE A 44 3.90 -2.49 -8.58
N LEU A 45 3.69 -3.81 -8.55
CA LEU A 45 4.37 -4.70 -7.63
C LEU A 45 5.88 -4.77 -7.87
N GLU A 46 6.33 -4.79 -9.12
CA GLU A 46 7.76 -4.80 -9.44
C GLU A 46 8.45 -3.50 -9.02
N LYS A 47 7.80 -2.34 -9.22
CA LYS A 47 8.32 -1.06 -8.69
C LYS A 47 8.47 -1.09 -7.17
N TRP A 48 7.47 -1.62 -6.46
CA TRP A 48 7.56 -1.75 -5.00
C TRP A 48 8.75 -2.64 -4.60
N ARG A 49 8.93 -3.78 -5.27
CA ARG A 49 10.05 -4.70 -5.01
C ARG A 49 11.41 -4.08 -5.30
N GLU A 50 11.49 -3.28 -6.37
CA GLU A 50 12.70 -2.53 -6.71
C GLU A 50 13.04 -1.51 -5.61
N CYS A 51 12.05 -0.70 -5.18
CA CYS A 51 12.22 0.22 -4.05
C CYS A 51 12.62 -0.51 -2.77
N HIS A 52 11.98 -1.66 -2.46
CA HIS A 52 12.30 -2.48 -1.30
C HIS A 52 13.75 -2.98 -1.32
N THR A 53 14.18 -3.50 -2.47
CA THR A 53 15.55 -4.02 -2.67
C THR A 53 16.58 -2.91 -2.51
N GLN A 54 16.31 -1.72 -3.06
CA GLN A 54 17.20 -0.57 -2.95
C GLN A 54 17.29 -0.06 -1.50
N LEU A 55 16.14 0.11 -0.84
CA LEU A 55 16.05 0.61 0.53
C LEU A 55 16.73 -0.33 1.54
N HIS A 56 16.53 -1.64 1.36
CA HIS A 56 16.94 -2.64 2.33
C HIS A 56 18.16 -3.47 1.94
N LYS A 57 18.88 -3.07 0.88
CA LYS A 57 20.06 -3.75 0.32
C LYS A 57 21.04 -4.33 1.36
N ASN A 58 21.28 -3.59 2.45
CA ASN A 58 22.30 -3.94 3.46
C ASN A 58 21.69 -4.52 4.75
N ASN A 59 20.38 -4.74 4.79
CA ASN A 59 19.68 -5.22 5.98
C ASN A 59 19.18 -6.67 5.77
N PRO A 60 19.80 -7.68 6.39
CA PRO A 60 19.38 -9.07 6.25
C PRO A 60 18.10 -9.42 7.03
N ASN A 61 17.69 -8.61 8.00
CA ASN A 61 16.57 -8.89 8.92
C ASN A 61 15.40 -7.92 8.69
N VAL A 62 14.99 -7.79 7.43
CA VAL A 62 13.93 -6.87 7.01
C VAL A 62 12.56 -7.42 7.34
N LYS A 63 11.76 -6.61 8.03
CA LYS A 63 10.33 -6.88 8.29
C LYS A 63 9.40 -6.15 7.33
N ASP A 64 9.93 -5.18 6.59
CA ASP A 64 9.17 -4.42 5.60
C ASP A 64 8.69 -5.31 4.45
N SER A 65 7.50 -5.04 3.95
CA SER A 65 6.81 -5.87 2.96
C SER A 65 5.81 -5.07 2.14
N PHE A 66 5.13 -5.74 1.20
CA PHE A 66 4.03 -5.16 0.43
C PHE A 66 2.72 -5.05 1.22
N PHE A 67 2.66 -5.55 2.46
CA PHE A 67 1.44 -5.61 3.26
C PHE A 67 0.71 -4.26 3.42
N PRO A 68 1.39 -3.11 3.65
CA PRO A 68 0.73 -1.81 3.79
C PRO A 68 -0.10 -1.39 2.57
N ALA A 69 0.33 -1.76 1.35
CA ALA A 69 -0.45 -1.56 0.13
C ALA A 69 -1.48 -2.68 -0.09
N MET A 70 -1.11 -3.94 0.14
CA MET A 70 -1.99 -5.09 -0.09
C MET A 70 -3.29 -5.00 0.70
N ARG A 71 -3.23 -4.58 1.97
CA ARG A 71 -4.41 -4.42 2.82
C ARG A 71 -5.40 -3.36 2.32
N LEU A 72 -4.93 -2.40 1.53
CA LEU A 72 -5.78 -1.37 0.91
C LEU A 72 -6.34 -1.84 -0.43
N ILE A 73 -5.63 -2.72 -1.14
CA ILE A 73 -6.06 -3.32 -2.41
C ILE A 73 -7.10 -4.43 -2.16
N LEU A 74 -6.94 -5.20 -1.10
CA LEU A 74 -7.84 -6.29 -0.69
C LEU A 74 -8.42 -6.01 0.71
N PRO A 75 -9.17 -4.90 0.89
CA PRO A 75 -9.63 -4.46 2.21
C PRO A 75 -10.56 -5.47 2.89
N GLN A 76 -11.25 -6.32 2.13
CA GLN A 76 -12.09 -7.40 2.65
C GLN A 76 -11.30 -8.53 3.35
N LEU A 77 -9.98 -8.57 3.17
CA LEU A 77 -9.10 -9.56 3.81
C LEU A 77 -8.33 -8.98 5.01
N GLU A 78 -8.54 -7.70 5.35
CA GLU A 78 -7.94 -7.07 6.52
C GLU A 78 -8.46 -7.70 7.81
N ARG A 79 -7.54 -8.01 8.73
CA ARG A 79 -7.82 -8.66 10.02
C ARG A 79 -7.14 -7.99 11.21
N GLU A 80 -6.08 -7.20 10.97
CA GLU A 80 -5.37 -6.50 12.03
C GLU A 80 -6.17 -5.28 12.52
N ARG A 81 -6.98 -4.69 11.64
CA ARG A 81 -7.82 -3.54 11.99
C ARG A 81 -9.26 -3.98 12.33
N MET A 82 -9.77 -3.43 13.43
CA MET A 82 -11.18 -3.55 13.81
C MET A 82 -12.09 -2.79 12.83
N ALA A 83 -13.40 -3.07 12.89
CA ALA A 83 -14.39 -2.41 12.04
C ALA A 83 -14.33 -0.88 12.16
N TYR A 84 -14.42 -0.18 11.03
CA TYR A 84 -14.38 1.29 11.00
C TYR A 84 -15.63 1.95 11.61
N GLY A 85 -16.78 1.27 11.60
CA GLY A 85 -18.04 1.84 12.06
C GLY A 85 -18.59 2.98 11.20
N ILE A 86 -18.10 3.14 9.96
CA ILE A 86 -18.50 4.20 9.02
C ILE A 86 -19.64 3.69 8.13
N LYS A 87 -20.69 4.50 7.96
CA LYS A 87 -21.84 4.24 7.07
C LYS A 87 -21.86 5.26 5.93
N GLU A 88 -22.46 4.90 4.81
CA GLU A 88 -22.59 5.77 3.62
C GLU A 88 -23.39 7.06 3.88
N VAL A 89 -24.29 7.07 4.87
CA VAL A 89 -25.22 8.18 5.19
C VAL A 89 -24.51 9.44 5.72
N LEU A 90 -23.19 9.41 5.90
CA LEU A 90 -22.41 10.61 6.23
C LEU A 90 -22.11 11.48 4.98
N HIS A 91 -23.12 11.79 4.18
CA HIS A 91 -23.12 12.89 3.21
C HIS A 91 -24.55 13.45 3.09
N GLY A 92 -25.01 14.03 4.19
CA GLY A 92 -26.08 15.03 4.17
C GLY A 92 -25.44 16.41 4.13
N VAL A 93 -25.10 16.89 2.93
CA VAL A 93 -24.93 18.31 2.62
C VAL A 93 -25.84 18.59 1.42
#